data_AF-A0A7C2S678-F1
#
_entry.id   AF-A0A7C2S678-F1
#
_cell.length_a   1.000
_cell.length_b   1.000
_cell.length_c   1.000
_cell.angle_alpha   90.00
_cell.angle_beta   90.00
_cell.angle_gamma   90.00
#
_symmetry.space_group_name_H-M   'P 1'
#
loop_
_entity.id
_entity.type
_entity.pdbx_description
1 polymer ?
#
loop_
_entity_poly.entity_id
_entity_poly.type
_entity_poly.pdbx_seq_one_letter_code
_entity_poly.pdbx_strand_id
1 'polypeptide(L)'
;MKRNRHPYGRSPVPPARGFSLLEVIVAFSVLTLALGVGMALLSQSMLNVGVARDYVQAVALAESLLAETDVMELRSRTESGTSGGLDWRLDVTEQSGPDDHPLRSFVISVEVQAASGRRVSLHSMRLAGGGP
;
A
#
# COMPACT_ATOMS: atom_id res chain seq x y z
N MET A 1 -36.81 -89.49 -18.05
CA MET A 1 -37.73 -88.84 -17.10
C MET A 1 -37.04 -87.61 -16.50
N LYS A 2 -37.71 -86.45 -16.58
CA LYS A 2 -37.57 -85.16 -15.87
C LYS A 2 -36.27 -84.77 -15.11
N ARG A 3 -35.81 -83.56 -15.50
CA ARG A 3 -35.41 -82.38 -14.68
C ARG A 3 -34.03 -82.36 -14.00
N ASN A 4 -33.10 -81.64 -14.63
CA ASN A 4 -32.11 -80.84 -13.90
C ASN A 4 -32.62 -79.40 -13.75
N ARG A 5 -32.91 -78.99 -12.52
CA ARG A 5 -33.04 -77.58 -12.15
C ARG A 5 -31.68 -77.12 -11.64
N HIS A 6 -31.07 -76.13 -12.30
CA HIS A 6 -29.96 -75.39 -11.71
C HIS A 6 -30.49 -74.12 -11.03
N PRO A 7 -30.18 -73.89 -9.75
CA PRO A 7 -30.53 -72.67 -9.05
C PRO A 7 -29.41 -71.65 -9.26
N TYR A 8 -29.52 -70.77 -10.25
CA TYR A 8 -28.71 -69.56 -10.28
C TYR A 8 -29.44 -68.46 -9.51
N GLY A 9 -29.24 -68.43 -8.19
CA GLY A 9 -29.55 -67.26 -7.39
C GLY A 9 -28.62 -66.14 -7.83
N ARG A 10 -29.15 -65.15 -8.55
CA ARG A 10 -28.43 -63.90 -8.81
C ARG A 10 -28.30 -63.17 -7.48
N SER A 11 -27.08 -63.08 -6.95
CA SER A 11 -26.77 -62.14 -5.87
C SER A 11 -27.09 -60.72 -6.38
N PRO A 12 -27.90 -59.93 -5.65
CA PRO A 12 -28.24 -58.59 -6.09
C PRO A 12 -26.97 -57.74 -6.09
N VAL A 13 -26.62 -57.18 -7.24
CA VAL A 13 -25.58 -56.16 -7.35
C VAL A 13 -26.11 -54.92 -6.60
N PRO A 14 -25.41 -54.40 -5.59
CA PRO A 14 -25.85 -53.20 -4.90
C PRO A 14 -25.94 -52.04 -5.91
N PRO A 15 -27.01 -51.23 -5.88
CA PRO A 15 -27.16 -50.14 -6.84
C PRO A 15 -26.00 -49.15 -6.70
N ALA A 16 -25.38 -48.82 -7.83
CA ALA A 16 -24.38 -47.77 -7.90
C ALA A 16 -25.04 -46.44 -7.52
N ARG A 17 -24.57 -45.81 -6.44
CA ARG A 17 -25.04 -44.49 -6.03
C ARG A 17 -24.40 -43.45 -6.97
N GLY A 18 -25.21 -42.87 -7.85
CA GLY A 18 -24.79 -41.74 -8.68
C GLY A 18 -24.65 -40.46 -7.86
N PHE A 19 -23.86 -39.51 -8.37
CA PHE A 19 -23.76 -38.16 -7.82
C PHE A 19 -25.12 -37.48 -7.81
N SER A 20 -25.45 -36.81 -6.70
CA SER A 20 -26.68 -36.03 -6.59
C SER A 20 -26.55 -34.69 -7.33
N LEU A 21 -27.64 -34.19 -7.93
CA LEU A 21 -27.69 -32.81 -8.45
C LEU A 21 -27.34 -31.77 -7.37
N LEU A 22 -27.75 -32.03 -6.12
CA LEU A 22 -27.42 -31.18 -4.99
C LEU A 22 -25.91 -31.11 -4.78
N GLU A 23 -25.19 -32.20 -4.99
CA GLU A 23 -23.75 -32.29 -4.76
C GLU A 23 -22.95 -31.43 -5.74
N VAL A 24 -23.34 -31.43 -7.01
CA VAL A 24 -22.72 -30.56 -8.03
C VAL A 24 -22.99 -29.09 -7.71
N ILE A 25 -24.21 -28.76 -7.30
CA ILE A 25 -24.59 -27.39 -6.94
C ILE A 25 -23.82 -26.93 -5.70
N VAL A 26 -23.71 -27.77 -4.66
CA VAL A 26 -22.96 -27.45 -3.45
C VAL A 26 -21.47 -27.29 -3.75
N ALA A 27 -20.88 -28.21 -4.52
CA ALA A 27 -19.48 -28.11 -4.91
C ALA A 27 -19.19 -26.83 -5.69
N PHE A 28 -20.06 -26.47 -6.64
CA PHE A 28 -19.93 -25.23 -7.39
C PHE A 28 -20.16 -23.99 -6.52
N SER A 29 -21.08 -24.06 -5.55
CA SER A 29 -21.32 -22.99 -4.59
C SER A 29 -20.10 -22.73 -3.73
N VAL A 30 -19.51 -23.78 -3.15
CA VAL A 30 -18.29 -23.67 -2.33
C VAL A 30 -17.11 -23.17 -3.17
N LEU A 31 -16.96 -23.66 -4.40
CA LEU A 31 -15.92 -23.18 -5.33
C LEU A 31 -16.07 -21.69 -5.61
N THR A 32 -17.28 -21.24 -5.94
CA THR A 32 -17.56 -19.83 -6.26
C THR A 32 -17.29 -18.94 -5.05
N LEU A 33 -17.69 -19.36 -3.84
CA LEU A 33 -17.40 -18.64 -2.60
C LEU A 33 -15.90 -18.58 -2.32
N ALA A 34 -15.18 -19.70 -2.48
CA ALA A 34 -13.74 -19.74 -2.28
C ALA A 34 -13.01 -18.80 -3.26
N LEU A 35 -13.40 -18.79 -4.53
CA LEU A 35 -12.85 -17.88 -5.53
C LEU A 35 -13.20 -16.42 -5.23
N GLY A 36 -14.43 -16.12 -4.82
CA GLY A 36 -14.86 -14.77 -4.47
C GLY A 36 -14.07 -14.20 -3.30
N VAL A 37 -13.93 -14.97 -2.22
CA VAL A 37 -13.12 -14.57 -1.05
C VAL A 37 -11.64 -14.45 -1.43
N GLY A 38 -11.10 -15.38 -2.21
CA GLY A 38 -9.72 -15.34 -2.69
C GLY A 38 -9.43 -14.09 -3.53
N MET A 39 -10.33 -13.73 -4.44
CA MET A 39 -10.21 -12.52 -5.26
C MET A 39 -10.29 -11.25 -4.40
N ALA A 40 -11.21 -11.19 -3.44
CA ALA A 40 -11.32 -10.05 -2.52
C ALA A 40 -10.03 -9.82 -1.72
N LEU A 41 -9.39 -10.89 -1.23
CA LEU A 41 -8.11 -10.81 -0.54
C LEU A 41 -6.97 -10.32 -1.45
N LEU A 42 -6.92 -10.83 -2.68
CA LEU A 42 -5.94 -10.39 -3.69
C LEU A 42 -6.10 -8.90 -4.02
N SER A 43 -7.34 -8.44 -4.25
CA SER A 43 -7.63 -7.03 -4.50
C SER A 43 -7.22 -6.15 -3.32
N GLN A 44 -7.52 -6.56 -2.09
CA GLN A 44 -7.11 -5.83 -0.89
C GLN A 44 -5.59 -5.74 -0.76
N SER A 45 -4.88 -6.83 -1.07
CA SER A 45 -3.41 -6.86 -1.05
C SER A 45 -2.81 -5.90 -2.09
N MET A 46 -3.36 -5.86 -3.31
CA MET A 46 -2.91 -4.93 -4.36
C MET A 46 -3.08 -3.46 -3.96
N LEU A 47 -4.21 -3.12 -3.35
CA LEU A 47 -4.43 -1.76 -2.82
C LEU A 47 -3.40 -1.40 -1.75
N ASN A 48 -3.09 -2.34 -0.84
CA ASN A 48 -2.06 -2.13 0.18
C ASN A 48 -0.65 -1.95 -0.42
N VAL A 49 -0.31 -2.68 -1.48
CA VAL A 49 0.99 -2.53 -2.17
C VAL A 49 1.11 -1.15 -2.83
N GLY A 50 0.04 -0.64 -3.43
CA GLY A 50 0.01 0.73 -3.96
C GLY A 50 0.33 1.77 -2.88
N VAL A 51 -0.32 1.64 -1.71
CA VAL A 51 -0.09 2.55 -0.57
C VAL A 51 1.35 2.51 -0.05
N ALA A 52 1.95 1.32 0.04
CA ALA A 52 3.33 1.18 0.48
C ALA A 52 4.31 1.84 -0.52
N ARG A 53 4.04 1.73 -1.82
CA ARG A 53 4.82 2.37 -2.88
C ARG A 53 4.75 3.89 -2.82
N ASP A 54 3.55 4.45 -2.67
CA ASP A 54 3.34 5.91 -2.56
C ASP A 54 4.13 6.48 -1.38
N TYR A 55 4.14 5.77 -0.24
CA TYR A 55 4.88 6.18 0.94
C TYR A 55 6.39 6.26 0.68
N VAL A 56 6.98 5.22 0.09
CA VAL A 56 8.42 5.20 -0.23
C VAL A 56 8.77 6.33 -1.20
N GLN A 57 7.94 6.57 -2.21
CA GLN A 57 8.15 7.65 -3.17
C GLN A 57 8.03 9.04 -2.53
N ALA A 58 7.05 9.25 -1.63
CA ALA A 58 6.87 10.51 -0.92
C ALA A 58 8.06 10.83 0.01
N VAL A 59 8.59 9.82 0.71
CA VAL A 59 9.79 9.99 1.54
C VAL A 59 11.00 10.33 0.67
N ALA A 60 11.23 9.58 -0.41
CA ALA A 60 12.35 9.86 -1.31
C ALA A 60 12.28 11.26 -1.93
N LEU A 61 11.08 11.71 -2.32
CA LEU A 61 10.86 13.07 -2.82
C LEU A 61 11.16 14.12 -1.74
N ALA A 62 10.68 13.89 -0.51
CA ALA A 62 10.93 14.82 0.59
C ALA A 62 12.43 14.92 0.94
N GLU A 63 13.14 13.80 0.93
CA GLU A 63 14.59 13.75 1.11
C GLU A 63 15.35 14.46 -0.02
N SER A 64 14.92 14.29 -1.27
CA SER A 64 15.50 15.02 -2.42
C SER A 64 15.35 16.53 -2.25
N LEU A 65 14.15 17.00 -1.92
CA LEU A 65 13.87 18.43 -1.71
C LEU A 65 14.71 19.01 -0.55
N LEU A 66 14.89 18.24 0.52
CA LEU A 66 15.77 18.62 1.63
C LEU A 66 17.25 18.65 1.24
N ALA A 67 17.69 17.73 0.39
CA ALA A 67 19.06 17.66 -0.10
C ALA A 67 19.39 18.77 -1.12
N GLU A 68 18.42 19.13 -1.97
CA GLU A 68 18.52 20.22 -2.95
C GLU A 68 18.53 21.60 -2.29
N THR A 69 17.95 21.71 -1.09
CA THR A 69 18.03 22.96 -0.32
C THR A 69 19.49 23.19 0.09
N ASP A 70 20.17 24.13 -0.56
CA ASP A 70 21.57 24.44 -0.30
C ASP A 70 21.75 25.06 1.10
N VAL A 71 22.80 24.62 1.82
CA VAL A 71 23.15 25.12 3.16
C VAL A 71 23.84 26.49 3.10
N MET A 72 24.36 26.89 1.94
CA MET A 72 25.08 28.16 1.82
C MET A 72 24.20 29.38 1.52
N GLU A 73 22.99 29.18 0.99
CA GLU A 73 22.07 30.27 0.60
C GLU A 73 20.70 30.16 1.29
N LEU A 74 20.67 29.82 2.59
CA LEU A 74 19.40 29.78 3.31
C LEU A 74 18.79 31.17 3.40
N ARG A 75 17.65 31.32 2.73
CA ARG A 75 16.74 32.45 2.84
C ARG A 75 15.33 31.93 3.05
N SER A 76 14.52 32.67 3.79
CA SER A 76 13.11 32.34 3.96
C SER A 76 12.42 32.27 2.59
N ARG A 77 11.80 31.13 2.29
CA ARG A 77 11.15 30.87 1.00
C ARG A 77 10.14 29.73 1.15
N THR A 78 9.04 29.84 0.41
CA THR A 78 8.10 28.74 0.18
C THR A 78 8.16 28.32 -1.28
N GLU A 79 8.18 27.01 -1.53
CA GLU A 79 8.03 26.42 -2.86
C GLU A 79 6.98 25.31 -2.83
N SER A 80 6.34 25.06 -3.97
CA SER A 80 5.35 23.99 -4.09
C SER A 80 5.23 23.51 -5.52
N GLY A 81 4.81 22.26 -5.71
CA GLY A 81 4.57 21.69 -7.03
C GLY A 81 4.05 20.27 -6.96
N THR A 82 4.11 19.59 -8.10
CA THR A 82 3.69 18.20 -8.23
C THR A 82 4.80 17.41 -8.91
N SER A 83 5.16 16.25 -8.36
CA SER A 83 6.15 15.34 -8.94
C SER A 83 5.70 13.89 -8.78
N GLY A 84 5.65 13.14 -9.88
CA GLY A 84 5.22 11.73 -9.84
C GLY A 84 3.79 11.50 -9.33
N GLY A 85 2.91 12.50 -9.43
CA GLY A 85 1.54 12.45 -8.88
C GLY A 85 1.44 12.73 -7.39
N LEU A 86 2.53 13.19 -6.76
CA LEU A 86 2.59 13.66 -5.39
C LEU A 86 2.65 15.19 -5.39
N ASP A 87 1.75 15.81 -4.64
CA ASP A 87 1.79 17.24 -4.39
C ASP A 87 2.75 17.51 -3.24
N TRP A 88 3.59 18.53 -3.35
CA TRP A 88 4.58 18.85 -2.34
C TRP A 88 4.68 20.33 -2.06
N ARG A 89 5.12 20.66 -0.85
CA ARG A 89 5.37 22.01 -0.38
C ARG A 89 6.64 22.03 0.49
N LEU A 90 7.58 22.87 0.12
CA LEU A 90 8.78 23.20 0.88
C LEU A 90 8.57 24.56 1.55
N ASP A 91 8.89 24.64 2.83
CA ASP A 91 8.85 25.89 3.59
C ASP A 91 10.16 26.06 4.37
N VAL A 92 10.89 27.12 4.06
CA VAL A 92 12.12 27.51 4.74
C VAL A 92 11.81 28.77 5.53
N THR A 93 11.93 28.69 6.85
CA THR A 93 11.66 29.81 7.76
C THR A 93 12.89 30.07 8.64
N GLU A 94 13.36 31.32 8.65
CA GLU A 94 14.35 31.78 9.64
C GLU A 94 13.70 31.84 11.03
N GLN A 95 14.33 31.15 11.98
CA GLN A 95 13.94 31.16 13.38
C GLN A 95 14.88 32.12 14.12
N SER A 96 14.30 33.23 14.61
CA SER A 96 15.01 34.22 15.43
C SER A 96 15.41 33.60 16.77
N GLY A 97 16.70 33.59 17.06
CA GLY A 97 17.23 33.30 18.40
C GLY A 97 17.19 34.55 19.29
N PRO A 98 17.52 34.44 20.60
CA PRO A 98 17.76 35.59 21.46
C PRO A 98 18.70 36.60 20.78
N ASP A 99 18.39 37.89 20.88
CA ASP A 99 18.95 39.02 20.08
C ASP A 99 20.50 39.17 20.06
N ASP A 100 21.25 38.30 20.74
CA ASP A 100 22.70 38.37 20.96
C ASP A 100 23.49 37.14 20.44
N HIS A 101 22.88 36.28 19.60
CA HIS A 101 23.57 35.12 19.03
C HIS A 101 23.98 35.32 17.56
N PRO A 102 25.26 35.11 17.19
CA PRO A 102 25.75 35.29 15.82
C PRO A 102 25.33 34.19 14.83
N LEU A 103 24.56 33.19 15.29
CA LEU A 103 24.12 32.05 14.50
C LEU A 103 22.65 32.25 14.11
N ARG A 104 22.36 32.26 12.81
CA ARG A 104 20.98 32.25 12.29
C ARG A 104 20.52 30.80 12.23
N SER A 105 19.34 30.51 12.77
CA SER A 105 18.74 29.18 12.67
C SER A 105 17.64 29.19 11.63
N PHE A 106 17.56 28.14 10.82
CA PHE A 106 16.52 27.97 9.82
C PHE A 106 15.85 26.61 10.02
N VAL A 107 14.54 26.60 9.92
CA VAL A 107 13.73 25.38 9.89
C VAL A 107 13.27 25.16 8.46
N ILE A 108 13.60 24.01 7.91
CA ILE A 108 13.17 23.56 6.59
C ILE A 108 12.12 22.48 6.80
N SER A 109 10.92 22.70 6.31
CA SER A 109 9.80 21.77 6.39
C SER A 109 9.40 21.35 4.98
N VAL A 110 9.34 20.05 4.74
CA VAL A 110 8.83 19.48 3.48
C VAL A 110 7.59 18.69 3.79
N GLU A 111 6.48 19.05 3.17
CA GLU A 111 5.23 18.32 3.19
C GLU A 111 5.00 17.70 1.81
N VAL A 112 4.73 16.40 1.75
CA VAL A 112 4.36 15.68 0.54
C VAL A 112 3.02 14.99 0.77
N GLN A 113 2.07 15.21 -0.13
CA GLN A 113 0.73 14.65 -0.10
C GLN A 113 0.50 13.78 -1.34
N ALA A 114 0.06 12.55 -1.10
CA ALA A 114 -0.38 11.66 -2.16
C ALA A 114 -1.84 11.92 -2.50
N ALA A 115 -2.24 11.61 -3.74
CA ALA A 115 -3.64 11.67 -4.19
C ALA A 115 -4.59 10.81 -3.34
N SER A 116 -4.08 9.78 -2.66
CA SER A 116 -4.82 8.99 -1.66
C SER A 116 -5.18 9.76 -0.38
N GLY A 117 -4.75 11.02 -0.25
CA GLY A 117 -4.96 11.89 0.90
C GLY A 117 -3.91 11.75 2.01
N ARG A 118 -3.05 10.73 1.93
CA ARG A 118 -1.96 10.50 2.89
C ARG A 118 -0.87 11.57 2.75
N ARG A 119 -0.32 11.98 3.89
CA ARG A 119 0.68 13.04 3.98
C ARG A 119 1.91 12.57 4.72
N VAL A 120 3.09 12.93 4.22
CA VAL A 120 4.39 12.74 4.84
C VAL A 120 4.98 14.12 5.08
N SER A 121 5.47 14.39 6.29
CA SER A 121 6.18 15.63 6.59
C SER A 121 7.56 15.32 7.17
N LEU A 122 8.58 15.97 6.61
CA LEU A 122 9.95 15.93 7.11
C LEU A 122 10.38 17.34 7.53
N HIS A 123 11.08 17.43 8.65
CA HIS A 123 11.58 18.68 9.19
C HIS A 123 13.08 18.56 9.41
N SER A 124 13.83 19.56 8.95
CA SER A 124 15.28 19.67 9.16
C SER A 124 15.58 21.03 9.77
N MET A 125 16.35 21.06 10.85
CA MET A 125 16.87 22.29 11.43
C MET A 125 18.31 22.46 10.96
N ARG A 126 18.62 23.61 10.36
CA ARG A 126 19.97 23.98 9.93
C ARG A 126 20.41 25.27 10.59
N LEU A 127 21.67 25.31 10.98
CA LEU A 127 22.33 26.48 11.54
C LEU A 127 23.22 27.09 10.45
N ALA A 128 23.02 28.37 10.16
CA ALA A 128 23.90 29.14 9.28
C ALA A 128 24.78 30.05 10.14
N GLY A 129 26.10 29.93 9.98
CA GLY A 129 27.06 30.83 10.62
C GLY A 129 26.98 32.21 10.00
N GLY A 130 26.75 33.24 10.80
CA GLY A 130 26.96 34.62 10.38
C GLY A 130 28.45 34.80 10.05
N GLY A 131 28.77 34.91 8.76
CA GLY A 131 30.11 35.32 8.33
C GLY A 131 30.40 36.76 8.79
N PRO A 132 31.68 37.10 9.06
CA PRO A 132 32.10 38.43 9.49
C PRO A 132 31.85 39.53 8.45
#